data_AF-A0A497EV52-F1
#
_entry.id   AF-A0A497EV52-F1
#
_cell.length_a   1.000
_cell.length_b   1.000
_cell.length_c   1.000
_cell.angle_alpha   90.00
_cell.angle_beta   90.00
_cell.angle_gamma   90.00
#
_symmetry.space_group_name_H-M   'P 1'
#
loop_
_entity.id
_entity.type
_entity.pdbx_description
1 polymer ?
#
loop_
_entity_poly.entity_id
_entity_poly.type
_entity_poly.pdbx_seq_one_letter_code
_entity_poly.pdbx_strand_id
1 'polypeptide(L)'
;MNIETSRRDIFSEIYPDKRDYWRDLVLRLKWCSEIVSKILHKSICRGGVSTKLIVRLREWDLDHLMAMDVLFRKFKLKRIYSSAFTPILNTPLENGEKCSKERICIISSLISNENYMFTLKELKSILNDEDMLPYGNLKTIYVK
;
A
#
# COMPACT_ATOMS: atom_id res chain seq x y z
N MET A 1 5.64 6.26 -10.00
CA MET A 1 4.73 7.26 -9.39
C MET A 1 4.26 6.69 -8.07
N ASN A 2 4.40 7.45 -6.99
CA ASN A 2 3.98 7.00 -5.67
C ASN A 2 2.58 7.52 -5.38
N ILE A 3 1.74 6.70 -4.75
CA ILE A 3 0.43 7.12 -4.27
C ILE A 3 0.50 7.72 -2.87
N GLU A 4 1.59 7.44 -2.14
CA GLU A 4 1.94 7.95 -0.80
C GLU A 4 0.97 7.56 0.32
N THR A 5 -0.33 7.55 0.08
CA THR A 5 -1.38 7.10 1.01
C THR A 5 -2.39 6.22 0.27
N SER A 6 -3.06 5.33 1.00
CA SER A 6 -4.18 4.51 0.51
C SER A 6 -5.54 5.22 0.59
N ARG A 7 -5.58 6.38 1.26
CA ARG A 7 -6.80 7.13 1.53
C ARG A 7 -6.85 8.47 0.80
N ARG A 8 -7.98 8.72 0.13
CA ARG A 8 -8.20 9.93 -0.68
C ARG A 8 -8.28 11.20 0.17
N ASP A 9 -8.96 11.14 1.30
CA ASP A 9 -9.12 12.26 2.24
C ASP A 9 -7.77 12.73 2.77
N ILE A 10 -6.93 11.78 3.19
CA ILE A 10 -5.56 12.05 3.65
C ILE A 10 -4.72 12.64 2.52
N PHE A 11 -4.84 12.08 1.30
CA PHE A 11 -4.11 12.60 0.14
C PHE A 11 -4.46 14.06 -0.16
N SER A 12 -5.76 14.38 -0.18
CA SER A 12 -6.25 15.72 -0.47
C SER A 12 -5.85 16.74 0.59
N GLU A 13 -5.72 16.32 1.85
CA GLU A 13 -5.25 17.18 2.92
C GLU A 13 -3.74 17.47 2.83
N ILE A 14 -2.92 16.45 2.55
CA ILE A 14 -1.46 16.58 2.51
C ILE A 14 -0.99 17.23 1.19
N TYR A 15 -1.71 16.99 0.11
CA TYR A 15 -1.38 17.51 -1.22
C TYR A 15 -2.57 18.26 -1.83
N PRO A 16 -3.01 19.39 -1.23
CA PRO A 16 -4.19 20.12 -1.68
C PRO A 16 -4.03 20.66 -3.11
N ASP A 17 -2.80 20.98 -3.52
CA ASP A 17 -2.49 21.47 -4.86
C ASP A 17 -2.33 20.34 -5.90
N LYS A 18 -2.29 19.07 -5.46
CA LYS A 18 -2.26 17.93 -6.37
C LYS A 18 -3.67 17.59 -6.84
N ARG A 19 -3.76 17.15 -8.08
CA ARG A 19 -5.03 16.76 -8.71
C ARG A 19 -5.66 15.52 -8.03
N ASP A 20 -6.84 15.15 -8.51
CA ASP A 20 -7.68 14.10 -7.90
C ASP A 20 -6.93 12.77 -7.72
N TYR A 21 -6.88 12.28 -6.48
CA TYR A 21 -6.20 11.02 -6.10
C TYR A 21 -6.56 9.85 -7.03
N TRP A 22 -7.86 9.65 -7.28
CA TRP A 22 -8.31 8.50 -8.04
C TRP A 22 -7.99 8.65 -9.53
N ARG A 23 -8.39 9.77 -10.13
CA ARG A 23 -8.23 10.01 -11.57
C ARG A 23 -6.79 10.21 -11.97
N ASP A 24 -6.03 10.98 -11.19
CA ASP A 24 -4.69 11.42 -11.60
C ASP A 24 -3.55 10.55 -11.07
N LEU A 25 -3.76 9.74 -10.04
CA LEU A 25 -2.75 8.78 -9.58
C LEU A 25 -3.19 7.34 -9.84
N VAL A 26 -4.31 6.93 -9.25
CA VAL A 26 -4.67 5.51 -9.19
C VAL A 26 -5.05 4.95 -10.57
N LEU A 27 -5.87 5.67 -11.35
CA LEU A 27 -6.19 5.28 -12.72
C LEU A 27 -4.99 5.35 -13.67
N ARG A 28 -4.05 6.29 -13.46
CA ARG A 28 -2.82 6.35 -14.27
C ARG A 28 -1.95 5.13 -14.04
N LEU A 29 -1.82 4.67 -12.80
CA LEU A 29 -1.12 3.42 -12.50
C LEU A 29 -1.76 2.21 -13.18
N LYS A 30 -3.11 2.14 -13.17
CA LYS A 30 -3.85 1.11 -13.91
C LYS A 30 -3.51 1.16 -15.41
N TRP A 31 -3.63 2.32 -16.04
CA TRP A 31 -3.35 2.46 -17.48
C TRP A 31 -1.91 2.11 -17.83
N CYS A 32 -0.93 2.57 -17.03
CA CYS A 32 0.47 2.17 -17.22
C CYS A 32 0.61 0.65 -17.17
N SER A 33 -0.04 -0.02 -16.21
CA SER A 33 0.03 -1.47 -16.06
C SER A 33 -0.59 -2.21 -17.25
N GLU A 34 -1.72 -1.72 -17.76
CA GLU A 34 -2.38 -2.26 -18.96
C GLU A 34 -1.51 -2.08 -20.21
N ILE A 35 -0.86 -0.93 -20.37
CA ILE A 35 0.08 -0.67 -21.48
C ILE A 35 1.28 -1.61 -21.39
N VAL A 36 1.90 -1.72 -20.22
CA VAL A 36 3.05 -2.61 -20.00
C VAL A 36 2.66 -4.06 -20.32
N SER A 37 1.49 -4.51 -19.89
CA SER A 37 1.00 -5.87 -20.17
C SER A 37 0.87 -6.15 -21.68
N LYS A 38 0.46 -5.14 -22.47
CA LYS A 38 0.34 -5.27 -23.93
C LYS A 38 1.69 -5.37 -24.64
N ILE A 39 2.75 -4.74 -24.11
CA ILE A 39 4.09 -4.72 -24.73
C ILE A 39 5.07 -5.74 -24.11
N LEU A 40 4.67 -6.45 -23.06
CA LEU A 40 5.54 -7.35 -22.30
C LEU A 40 6.13 -8.47 -23.17
N HIS A 41 5.35 -8.98 -24.14
CA HIS A 41 5.81 -10.01 -25.10
C HIS A 41 7.02 -9.56 -25.93
N LYS A 42 7.24 -8.26 -26.08
CA LYS A 42 8.41 -7.68 -26.76
C LYS A 42 9.65 -7.60 -25.88
N SER A 43 9.60 -8.15 -24.66
CA SER A 43 10.66 -8.06 -23.65
C SER A 43 11.00 -6.63 -23.20
N ILE A 44 10.11 -5.67 -23.45
CA ILE A 44 10.22 -4.26 -23.03
C ILE A 44 9.47 -4.10 -21.70
N CYS A 45 9.97 -3.23 -20.81
CA CYS A 45 9.35 -2.94 -19.51
C CYS A 45 9.14 -4.17 -18.61
N ARG A 46 10.06 -5.15 -18.64
CA ARG A 46 9.99 -6.36 -17.79
C ARG A 46 9.91 -6.06 -16.28
N GLY A 47 10.39 -4.88 -15.86
CA GLY A 47 10.29 -4.41 -14.49
C GLY A 47 8.86 -4.10 -14.02
N GLY A 48 7.90 -3.98 -14.96
CA GLY A 48 6.51 -3.68 -14.66
C GLY A 48 6.27 -2.27 -14.16
N VAL A 49 5.05 -2.02 -13.67
CA VAL A 49 4.69 -0.79 -12.97
C VAL A 49 4.86 -0.99 -11.47
N SER A 50 5.48 -0.02 -10.82
CA SER A 50 5.63 0.02 -9.38
C SER A 50 5.13 1.34 -8.76
N THR A 51 4.73 1.25 -7.50
CA THR A 51 4.32 2.40 -6.69
C THR A 51 4.81 2.25 -5.25
N LYS A 52 4.58 3.28 -4.43
CA LYS A 52 4.95 3.32 -3.02
C LYS A 52 3.82 3.91 -2.17
N LEU A 53 3.67 3.35 -0.97
CA LEU A 53 2.78 3.79 0.11
C LEU A 53 3.58 4.15 1.37
N ILE A 54 3.06 5.06 2.18
CA ILE A 54 3.56 5.38 3.52
C ILE A 54 2.65 4.67 4.53
N VAL A 55 3.25 3.91 5.44
CA VAL A 55 2.54 3.14 6.46
C VAL A 55 2.36 3.97 7.72
N ARG A 56 1.15 3.94 8.29
CA ARG A 56 0.73 4.72 9.49
C ARG A 56 0.70 6.24 9.27
N LEU A 57 0.37 6.69 8.07
CA LEU A 57 0.05 8.11 7.81
C LEU A 57 -1.41 8.39 8.18
N ARG A 58 -1.79 8.18 9.45
CA ARG A 58 -3.20 8.20 9.95
C ARG A 58 -4.11 7.12 9.34
N GLU A 59 -3.52 6.07 8.80
CA GLU A 59 -4.21 4.91 8.21
C GLU A 59 -4.07 3.70 9.13
N TRP A 60 -5.06 2.82 9.06
CA TRP A 60 -5.04 1.50 9.69
C TRP A 60 -4.52 0.47 8.70
N ASP A 61 -4.16 -0.72 9.18
CA ASP A 61 -3.64 -1.76 8.30
C ASP A 61 -4.66 -2.17 7.24
N LEU A 62 -5.94 -2.21 7.59
CA LEU A 62 -7.00 -2.50 6.63
C LEU A 62 -6.98 -1.58 5.39
N ASP A 63 -6.72 -0.29 5.57
CA ASP A 63 -6.62 0.67 4.45
C ASP A 63 -5.52 0.23 3.47
N HIS A 64 -4.36 -0.11 4.01
CA HIS A 64 -3.23 -0.61 3.23
C HIS A 64 -3.55 -1.95 2.56
N LEU A 65 -4.20 -2.88 3.27
CA LEU A 65 -4.58 -4.17 2.72
C LEU A 65 -5.57 -4.04 1.55
N MET A 66 -6.54 -3.15 1.66
CA MET A 66 -7.50 -2.86 0.60
C MET A 66 -6.82 -2.23 -0.61
N ALA A 67 -5.89 -1.29 -0.39
CA ALA A 67 -5.11 -0.71 -1.47
C ALA A 67 -4.22 -1.75 -2.15
N MET A 68 -3.56 -2.63 -1.39
CA MET A 68 -2.75 -3.72 -1.92
C MET A 68 -3.58 -4.69 -2.78
N ASP A 69 -4.79 -5.06 -2.33
CA ASP A 69 -5.71 -5.90 -3.12
C ASP A 69 -6.03 -5.27 -4.49
N VAL A 70 -6.34 -3.98 -4.51
CA VAL A 70 -6.61 -3.24 -5.75
C VAL A 70 -5.36 -3.17 -6.64
N LEU A 71 -4.23 -2.72 -6.10
CA LEU A 71 -3.02 -2.44 -6.86
C LEU A 71 -2.37 -3.72 -7.40
N PHE A 72 -2.20 -4.74 -6.57
CA PHE A 72 -1.62 -6.02 -7.00
C PHE A 72 -2.63 -6.87 -7.77
N ARG A 73 -3.79 -7.17 -7.18
CA ARG A 73 -4.67 -8.21 -7.74
C ARG A 73 -5.54 -7.69 -8.87
N LYS A 74 -6.07 -6.46 -8.76
CA LYS A 74 -6.94 -5.89 -9.80
C LYS A 74 -6.15 -5.18 -10.88
N PHE A 75 -5.14 -4.38 -10.52
CA PHE A 75 -4.38 -3.57 -11.48
C PHE A 75 -3.09 -4.23 -11.96
N LYS A 76 -2.71 -5.37 -11.37
CA LYS A 76 -1.53 -6.16 -11.80
C LYS A 76 -0.22 -5.35 -11.75
N LEU A 77 -0.10 -4.41 -10.82
CA LEU A 77 1.20 -3.76 -10.58
C LEU A 77 2.21 -4.83 -10.21
N LYS A 78 3.44 -4.67 -10.70
CA LYS A 78 4.49 -5.67 -10.49
C LYS A 78 5.06 -5.60 -9.08
N ARG A 79 5.14 -4.39 -8.51
CA ARG A 79 5.66 -4.16 -7.17
C ARG A 79 4.94 -3.00 -6.49
N ILE A 80 4.77 -3.13 -5.19
CA ILE A 80 4.47 -2.01 -4.29
C ILE A 80 5.68 -1.90 -3.36
N TYR A 81 5.99 -0.70 -2.92
CA TYR A 81 6.98 -0.44 -1.88
C TYR A 81 6.29 0.26 -0.71
N SER A 82 6.85 0.13 0.47
CA SER A 82 6.37 0.78 1.68
C SER A 82 7.49 1.56 2.36
N SER A 83 7.13 2.64 3.03
CA SER A 83 8.00 3.27 4.04
C SER A 83 7.21 3.64 5.28
N ALA A 84 7.88 3.64 6.43
CA ALA A 84 7.31 4.11 7.68
C ALA A 84 7.04 5.62 7.63
N PHE A 85 5.87 6.06 8.08
CA PHE A 85 5.67 7.47 8.40
C PHE A 85 6.60 7.88 9.55
N THR A 86 7.29 9.01 9.38
CA THR A 86 8.12 9.63 10.40
C THR A 86 7.78 11.11 10.46
N PRO A 87 7.31 11.63 11.61
CA PRO A 87 7.05 13.05 11.75
C PRO A 87 8.34 13.85 11.59
N ILE A 88 8.25 14.99 10.91
CA ILE A 88 9.37 15.89 10.67
C ILE A 88 9.03 17.24 11.31
N LEU A 89 9.95 17.78 12.10
CA LEU A 89 9.80 19.08 12.76
C LEU A 89 9.54 20.18 11.73
N ASN A 90 8.68 21.14 12.08
CA ASN A 90 8.28 22.26 11.21
C ASN A 90 7.53 21.80 9.94
N THR A 91 6.78 20.70 10.02
CA THR A 91 5.84 20.28 8.97
C THR A 91 4.44 20.17 9.56
N PRO A 92 3.36 20.31 8.75
CA PRO A 92 1.99 20.15 9.25
C PRO A 92 1.72 18.80 9.93
N LEU A 93 2.56 17.79 9.71
CA LEU A 93 2.45 16.44 10.26
C LEU A 93 3.44 16.17 11.40
N GLU A 94 4.07 17.20 11.96
CA GLU A 94 5.08 17.06 13.02
C GLU A 94 4.55 16.38 14.29
N ASN A 95 3.25 16.54 14.58
CA ASN A 95 2.59 15.94 15.75
C ASN A 95 1.96 14.57 15.45
N GLY A 96 2.22 14.00 14.27
CA GLY A 96 1.71 12.70 13.87
C GLY A 96 2.40 11.54 14.60
N GLU A 97 1.68 10.43 14.77
CA GLU A 97 2.23 9.23 15.40
C GLU A 97 3.25 8.54 14.50
N LYS A 98 4.50 8.42 14.98
CA LYS A 98 5.55 7.72 14.25
C LYS A 98 5.21 6.23 14.08
N CYS A 99 5.37 5.72 12.86
CA CYS A 99 5.21 4.30 12.58
C CYS A 99 6.28 3.46 13.32
N SER A 100 5.86 2.41 14.02
CA SER A 100 6.77 1.47 14.67
C SER A 100 7.53 0.61 13.65
N LYS A 101 8.73 0.15 14.01
CA LYS A 101 9.56 -0.69 13.13
C LYS A 101 8.89 -2.03 12.84
N GLU A 102 8.25 -2.60 13.84
CA GLU A 102 7.53 -3.86 13.78
C GLU A 102 6.36 -3.77 12.78
N ARG A 103 5.61 -2.66 12.82
CA ARG A 103 4.47 -2.43 11.92
C ARG A 103 4.89 -2.32 10.46
N ILE A 104 5.91 -1.51 10.15
CA ILE A 104 6.41 -1.40 8.78
C ILE A 104 6.97 -2.73 8.29
N CYS A 105 7.61 -3.54 9.14
CA CYS A 105 8.08 -4.88 8.77
C CYS A 105 6.93 -5.82 8.39
N ILE A 106 5.84 -5.83 9.17
CA ILE A 106 4.65 -6.65 8.87
C ILE A 106 4.07 -6.27 7.51
N ILE A 107 3.76 -4.99 7.29
CA ILE A 107 3.20 -4.52 6.00
C ILE A 107 4.16 -4.77 4.84
N SER A 108 5.44 -4.49 5.01
CA SER A 108 6.45 -4.72 3.95
C SER A 108 6.61 -6.20 3.61
N SER A 109 6.43 -7.10 4.59
CA SER A 109 6.48 -8.55 4.35
C SER A 109 5.30 -9.05 3.51
N LEU A 110 4.11 -8.46 3.70
CA LEU A 110 2.93 -8.72 2.88
C LEU A 110 3.11 -8.22 1.45
N ILE A 111 3.74 -7.04 1.29
CA ILE A 111 3.99 -6.41 -0.01
C ILE A 111 5.06 -7.16 -0.83
N SER A 112 6.15 -7.57 -0.18
CA SER A 112 7.34 -8.10 -0.87
C SER A 112 7.18 -9.53 -1.37
N ASN A 113 6.21 -10.26 -0.82
CA ASN A 113 6.12 -11.68 -1.00
C ASN A 113 4.92 -11.98 -1.90
N GLU A 114 5.14 -12.13 -3.21
CA GLU A 114 4.11 -12.65 -4.14
C GLU A 114 3.55 -14.01 -3.64
N ASN A 115 4.29 -14.73 -2.76
CA ASN A 115 3.89 -15.99 -2.11
C ASN A 115 3.28 -15.82 -0.70
N TYR A 116 3.05 -14.60 -0.20
CA TYR A 116 2.13 -14.39 0.92
C TYR A 116 0.71 -14.55 0.37
N MET A 117 0.30 -15.82 0.29
CA MET A 117 -0.93 -16.35 -0.32
C MET A 117 -2.23 -15.85 0.32
N PHE A 118 -2.20 -14.85 1.20
CA PHE A 118 -3.40 -14.38 1.84
C PHE A 118 -4.26 -13.54 0.90
N THR A 119 -5.52 -13.93 0.80
CA THR A 119 -6.59 -13.08 0.28
C THR A 119 -6.91 -11.98 1.28
N LEU A 120 -7.50 -10.87 0.80
CA LEU A 120 -8.00 -9.82 1.68
C LEU A 120 -8.98 -10.35 2.73
N LYS A 121 -9.79 -11.35 2.38
CA LYS A 121 -10.75 -11.98 3.30
C LYS A 121 -10.05 -12.67 4.47
N GLU A 122 -8.97 -13.39 4.20
CA GLU A 122 -8.21 -14.08 5.25
C GLU A 122 -7.49 -13.09 6.16
N LEU A 123 -6.90 -12.03 5.61
CA LEU A 123 -6.29 -10.98 6.44
C LEU A 123 -7.33 -10.26 7.30
N LYS A 124 -8.52 -10.00 6.75
CA LYS A 124 -9.64 -9.40 7.51
C LYS A 124 -10.06 -10.27 8.69
N SER A 125 -9.95 -11.59 8.59
CA SER A 125 -10.36 -12.51 9.66
C SER A 125 -9.45 -12.47 10.90
N ILE A 126 -8.24 -11.90 10.77
CA ILE A 126 -7.26 -11.81 11.85
C ILE A 126 -7.03 -10.37 12.32
N LEU A 127 -7.75 -9.38 11.77
CA LEU A 127 -7.70 -8.00 12.26
C LEU A 127 -8.31 -7.93 13.66
N ASN A 128 -7.78 -7.02 14.48
CA ASN A 128 -8.42 -6.65 15.74
C ASN A 128 -9.58 -5.65 15.50
N ASP A 129 -10.23 -5.21 16.59
CA ASP A 129 -11.35 -4.26 16.55
C ASP A 129 -10.98 -2.86 15.99
N GLU A 130 -9.69 -2.55 15.90
CA GLU A 130 -9.15 -1.29 15.36
C GLU A 130 -8.69 -1.43 13.91
N ASP A 131 -9.05 -2.50 13.21
CA ASP A 131 -8.63 -2.78 11.83
C ASP A 131 -7.09 -2.91 11.67
N MET A 132 -6.41 -3.37 12.72
CA MET A 132 -4.96 -3.58 12.76
C MET A 132 -4.59 -5.06 12.73
N LEU A 133 -3.55 -5.41 11.97
CA LEU A 133 -3.00 -6.75 12.02
C LEU A 133 -2.31 -7.01 13.36
N PRO A 134 -2.32 -8.26 13.85
CA PRO A 134 -1.62 -8.65 15.06
C PRO A 134 -0.11 -8.64 14.82
N TYR A 135 0.64 -8.37 15.88
CA TYR A 135 2.10 -8.49 15.83
C TYR A 135 2.52 -9.97 15.79
N GLY A 136 3.52 -10.28 14.97
CA GLY A 136 4.10 -11.62 14.86
C GLY A 136 3.93 -12.24 13.47
N ASN A 137 4.09 -13.57 13.40
CA ASN A 137 3.99 -14.32 12.14
C ASN A 137 2.51 -14.57 11.79
N LEU A 138 2.01 -13.84 10.78
CA LEU A 138 0.61 -13.91 10.35
C LEU A 138 0.18 -15.31 9.89
N LYS A 139 1.10 -16.13 9.33
CA LYS A 139 0.79 -17.52 8.93
C LYS A 139 0.52 -18.40 10.14
N THR A 140 1.28 -18.23 11.21
CA THR A 140 1.06 -18.98 12.45
C THR A 140 -0.23 -18.53 13.15
N ILE A 141 -0.53 -17.23 13.08
CA ILE A 141 -1.73 -16.66 13.72
C ILE A 141 -3.00 -17.10 12.98
N TYR A 142 -3.02 -17.06 11.65
CA TYR A 142 -4.20 -17.43 10.86
C TYR A 142 -4.62 -18.90 10.98
N VAL A 143 -3.67 -19.81 11.28
CA VAL A 143 -3.96 -21.25 11.42
C VAL A 143 -4.50 -21.61 12.81
N LYS A 144 -4.41 -20.70 13.79
CA LYS A 144 -4.97 -20.88 15.13
C LYS A 144 -6.43 -20.46 15.17
#